data_AF-A0A2T6JG25-F1
#
_entry.id   AF-A0A2T6JG25-F1
#
_cell.length_a   1.000
_cell.length_b   1.000
_cell.length_c   1.000
_cell.angle_alpha   90.00
_cell.angle_beta   90.00
_cell.angle_gamma   90.00
#
_symmetry.space_group_name_H-M   'P 1'
#
loop_
_entity.id
_entity.type
_entity.pdbx_description
1 polymer ?
#
loop_
_entity_poly.entity_id
_entity_poly.type
_entity_poly.pdbx_seq_one_letter_code
_entity_poly.pdbx_strand_id
1 'polypeptide(L)'
;MKKLLHTAAVVAALLGTPAWAQTAPVKVEGAWARASVQGQKATGAFMRLTAKDGARLVRAESPAAGLTEVHEMKMEGDIMKMRAVPTLDLPAGKTVELKPGGYHVMLLDLKAPLAKDSSVPITLVFQDAKGVESKLNLTVPVGTSAPGGATAGSMMDGHKH
;
A
#
# COMPACT_ATOMS: atom_id res chain seq x y z
N MET A 1 -49.64 27.42 -47.61
CA MET A 1 -49.92 26.01 -47.25
C MET A 1 -48.65 25.20 -47.47
N LYS A 2 -48.27 24.41 -46.46
CA LYS A 2 -47.32 23.26 -46.47
C LYS A 2 -45.82 23.57 -46.62
N LYS A 3 -45.17 23.59 -45.46
CA LYS A 3 -43.73 23.64 -45.19
C LYS A 3 -43.08 22.30 -45.59
N LEU A 4 -41.99 22.34 -46.36
CA LEU A 4 -41.12 21.18 -46.62
C LEU A 4 -39.93 21.22 -45.65
N LEU A 5 -40.04 20.50 -44.55
CA LEU A 5 -38.96 20.32 -43.57
C LEU A 5 -38.07 19.15 -44.03
N HIS A 6 -36.83 19.46 -44.36
CA HIS A 6 -35.79 18.48 -44.66
C HIS A 6 -35.34 17.81 -43.35
N THR A 7 -35.48 16.50 -43.28
CA THR A 7 -34.90 15.64 -42.24
C THR A 7 -33.39 15.60 -42.39
N ALA A 8 -32.66 16.33 -41.53
CA ALA A 8 -31.23 16.17 -41.33
C ALA A 8 -31.01 15.19 -40.15
N ALA A 9 -30.62 13.95 -40.47
CA ALA A 9 -30.21 12.97 -39.47
C ALA A 9 -28.78 13.28 -39.01
N VAL A 10 -28.62 13.83 -37.81
CA VAL A 10 -27.32 13.97 -37.14
C VAL A 10 -27.05 12.66 -36.39
N VAL A 11 -26.17 11.84 -36.96
CA VAL A 11 -25.58 10.67 -36.28
C VAL A 11 -24.46 11.20 -35.37
N ALA A 12 -24.76 11.36 -34.08
CA ALA A 12 -23.75 11.67 -33.08
C ALA A 12 -22.98 10.39 -32.73
N ALA A 13 -21.79 10.23 -33.33
CA ALA A 13 -20.86 9.18 -32.96
C ALA A 13 -20.26 9.48 -31.57
N LEU A 14 -20.76 8.79 -30.55
CA LEU A 14 -20.14 8.74 -29.22
C LEU A 14 -18.85 7.92 -29.31
N LEU A 15 -17.73 8.61 -29.52
CA LEU A 15 -16.40 8.05 -29.37
C LEU A 15 -16.14 7.76 -27.89
N GLY A 16 -16.46 6.54 -27.45
CA GLY A 16 -16.00 6.01 -26.17
C GLY A 16 -14.49 5.83 -26.23
N THR A 17 -13.73 6.75 -25.65
CA THR A 17 -12.29 6.57 -25.45
C THR A 17 -12.08 5.36 -24.53
N PRO A 18 -11.33 4.32 -24.93
CA PRO A 18 -10.92 3.30 -23.99
C PRO A 18 -10.03 3.98 -22.94
N ALA A 19 -10.48 3.98 -21.69
CA ALA A 19 -9.64 4.36 -20.56
C ALA A 19 -8.52 3.31 -20.45
N TRP A 20 -7.41 3.56 -21.14
CA TRP A 20 -6.18 2.84 -20.88
C TRP A 20 -5.76 3.19 -19.46
N ALA A 21 -5.96 2.25 -18.55
CA ALA A 21 -5.37 2.30 -17.22
C ALA A 21 -3.85 2.39 -17.40
N GLN A 22 -3.31 3.61 -17.37
CA GLN A 22 -1.87 3.83 -17.30
C GLN A 22 -1.45 3.39 -15.91
N THR A 23 -1.06 2.12 -15.79
CA THR A 23 -0.45 1.58 -14.59
C THR A 23 0.82 2.38 -14.31
N ALA A 24 0.84 3.17 -13.23
CA ALA A 24 2.11 3.54 -12.61
C ALA A 24 2.82 2.22 -12.21
N PRO A 25 3.93 1.82 -12.86
CA PRO A 25 4.58 0.57 -12.54
C PRO A 25 5.39 0.78 -11.26
N VAL A 26 4.74 0.59 -10.12
CA VAL A 26 5.43 0.56 -8.82
C VAL A 26 5.99 -0.85 -8.62
N LYS A 27 7.31 -0.95 -8.56
CA LYS A 27 8.00 -2.19 -8.20
C LYS A 27 7.84 -2.43 -6.70
N VAL A 28 7.46 -3.65 -6.34
CA VAL A 28 7.37 -4.10 -4.95
C VAL A 28 8.38 -5.20 -4.73
N GLU A 29 9.17 -5.09 -3.66
CA GLU A 29 10.20 -6.07 -3.33
C GLU A 29 10.18 -6.42 -1.85
N GLY A 30 10.46 -7.68 -1.53
CA GLY A 30 10.59 -8.16 -0.15
C GLY A 30 9.33 -7.96 0.69
N ALA A 31 8.15 -8.01 0.09
CA ALA A 31 6.91 -7.85 0.82
C ALA A 31 6.72 -8.99 1.84
N TRP A 32 6.37 -8.64 3.08
CA TRP A 32 6.00 -9.60 4.11
C TRP A 32 5.09 -8.94 5.16
N ALA A 33 4.30 -9.74 5.86
CA ALA A 33 3.47 -9.31 6.97
C ALA A 33 3.90 -10.00 8.26
N ARG A 34 3.83 -9.28 9.37
CA ARG A 34 4.17 -9.86 10.67
C ARG A 34 3.05 -10.80 11.12
N ALA A 35 3.44 -12.00 11.52
CA ALA A 35 2.53 -12.97 12.13
C ALA A 35 1.86 -12.37 13.36
N SER A 36 0.59 -12.71 13.56
CA SER A 36 -0.18 -12.31 14.74
C SER A 36 -0.70 -13.54 15.49
N VAL A 37 -0.88 -13.37 16.79
CA VAL A 37 -1.39 -14.42 17.68
C VAL A 37 -2.87 -14.22 18.00
N GLN A 38 -3.50 -15.24 18.57
CA GLN A 38 -4.89 -15.16 19.02
C GLN A 38 -5.08 -13.97 19.99
N GLY A 39 -6.11 -13.17 19.73
CA GLY A 39 -6.42 -11.96 20.51
C GLY A 39 -5.80 -10.68 19.96
N GLN A 40 -4.73 -10.74 19.14
CA GLN A 40 -4.20 -9.54 18.47
C GLN A 40 -5.15 -9.08 17.36
N LYS A 41 -5.52 -7.80 17.41
CA LYS A 41 -6.43 -7.17 16.45
C LYS A 41 -5.72 -6.38 15.35
N ALA A 42 -4.40 -6.25 15.44
CA ALA A 42 -3.63 -5.46 14.51
C ALA A 42 -2.27 -6.11 14.20
N THR A 43 -1.77 -5.91 12.99
CA THR A 43 -0.40 -6.25 12.59
C THR A 43 0.10 -5.36 11.45
N GLY A 44 1.41 -5.38 11.19
CA GLY A 44 2.05 -4.59 10.15
C GLY A 44 2.49 -5.43 8.95
N ALA A 45 2.41 -4.86 7.77
CA ALA A 45 3.03 -5.33 6.54
C ALA A 45 4.08 -4.35 6.03
N PHE A 46 5.14 -4.92 5.47
CA PHE A 46 6.41 -4.28 5.16
C PHE A 46 6.84 -4.68 3.76
N MET A 47 7.50 -3.78 3.05
CA MET A 47 7.93 -3.96 1.66
C MET A 47 8.80 -2.78 1.23
N ARG A 48 9.49 -2.93 0.11
CA ARG A 48 10.15 -1.82 -0.57
C ARG A 48 9.36 -1.45 -1.82
N LEU A 49 9.10 -0.15 -1.99
CA LEU A 49 8.33 0.39 -3.11
C LEU A 49 9.24 1.29 -3.95
N THR A 50 9.28 1.07 -5.26
CA THR A 50 10.02 1.93 -6.20
C THR A 50 9.10 2.31 -7.35
N ALA A 51 8.72 3.58 -7.43
CA ALA A 51 7.94 4.11 -8.54
C ALA A 51 8.89 4.63 -9.63
N LYS A 52 8.72 4.19 -10.89
CA LYS A 52 9.57 4.65 -12.00
C LYS A 52 9.44 6.16 -12.23
N ASP A 53 8.21 6.62 -12.42
CA ASP A 53 7.90 8.01 -12.80
C ASP A 53 7.41 8.86 -11.60
N GLY A 54 7.47 8.30 -10.40
CA GLY A 54 6.90 8.86 -9.18
C GLY A 54 5.42 8.51 -9.01
N ALA A 55 4.98 8.38 -7.76
CA ALA A 55 3.60 8.08 -7.40
C ALA A 55 3.34 8.45 -5.93
N ARG A 56 2.10 8.32 -5.49
CA ARG A 56 1.73 8.31 -4.07
C ARG A 56 0.98 7.04 -3.76
N LEU A 57 1.32 6.36 -2.67
CA LEU A 57 0.46 5.33 -2.10
C LEU A 57 -0.64 6.03 -1.31
N VAL A 58 -1.88 5.93 -1.78
CA VAL A 58 -3.03 6.67 -1.23
C VAL A 58 -4.00 5.78 -0.46
N ARG A 59 -3.94 4.47 -0.68
CA ARG A 59 -4.77 3.49 0.04
C ARG A 59 -4.09 2.12 0.05
N ALA A 60 -4.35 1.37 1.11
CA ALA A 60 -4.12 -0.06 1.15
C ALA A 60 -5.40 -0.75 1.61
N GLU A 61 -5.66 -1.95 1.11
CA GLU A 61 -6.87 -2.72 1.39
C GLU A 61 -6.50 -4.19 1.60
N SER A 62 -7.17 -4.88 2.52
CA SER A 62 -7.05 -6.33 2.66
C SER A 62 -8.36 -6.93 3.14
N PRO A 63 -8.86 -8.04 2.56
CA PRO A 63 -10.03 -8.73 3.08
C PRO A 63 -9.79 -9.38 4.44
N ALA A 64 -8.54 -9.54 4.89
CA ALA A 64 -8.19 -10.10 6.20
C ALA A 64 -8.39 -9.12 7.36
N ALA A 65 -8.56 -7.84 7.06
CA ALA A 65 -8.68 -6.74 8.02
C ALA A 65 -10.00 -5.98 7.83
N GLY A 66 -10.48 -5.32 8.88
CA GLY A 66 -11.60 -4.37 8.78
C GLY A 66 -11.16 -3.02 8.22
N LEU A 67 -9.94 -2.61 8.57
CA LEU A 67 -9.33 -1.35 8.15
C LEU A 67 -7.86 -1.58 7.80
N THR A 68 -7.35 -0.85 6.81
CA THR A 68 -5.94 -0.90 6.43
C THR A 68 -5.45 0.53 6.17
N GLU A 69 -4.35 0.89 6.83
CA GLU A 69 -3.82 2.25 6.84
C GLU A 69 -2.32 2.24 6.57
N VAL A 70 -1.76 3.36 6.09
CA VAL A 70 -0.31 3.54 6.05
C VAL A 70 0.08 4.33 7.29
N HIS A 71 1.04 3.82 8.06
CA HIS A 71 1.50 4.46 9.29
C HIS A 71 2.96 4.84 9.17
N GLU A 72 3.35 5.92 9.83
CA GLU A 72 4.75 6.30 10.06
C GLU A 72 5.09 6.16 11.55
N MET A 73 6.37 5.95 11.83
CA MET A 73 6.94 6.06 13.17
C MET A 73 7.84 7.28 13.19
N LYS A 74 7.48 8.28 14.01
CA LYS A 74 8.21 9.54 14.08
C LYS A 74 8.50 9.91 15.53
N MET A 75 9.70 10.46 15.77
CA MET A 75 10.04 11.05 17.07
C MET A 75 9.28 12.36 17.23
N GLU A 76 8.54 12.47 18.32
CA GLU A 76 7.89 13.70 18.75
C GLU A 76 8.37 13.99 20.17
N GLY A 77 9.38 14.86 20.29
CA GLY A 77 10.19 14.96 21.50
C GLY A 77 11.00 13.68 21.73
N ASP A 78 10.94 13.13 22.94
CA ASP A 78 11.64 11.91 23.32
C ASP A 78 10.80 10.63 23.12
N ILE A 79 9.60 10.75 22.53
CA ILE A 79 8.67 9.63 22.36
C ILE A 79 8.54 9.29 20.88
N MET A 80 8.74 8.01 20.55
CA MET A 80 8.42 7.47 19.24
C MET A 80 6.91 7.26 19.14
N LYS A 81 6.26 7.98 18.22
CA LYS A 81 4.82 7.89 17.97
C LYS A 81 4.53 7.21 16.64
N MET A 82 3.60 6.27 16.67
CA MET A 82 3.00 5.68 15.47
C MET A 82 1.80 6.52 15.06
N ARG A 83 1.71 6.91 13.78
CA ARG A 83 0.63 7.76 13.26
C ARG A 83 0.23 7.33 11.85
N ALA A 84 -1.07 7.29 11.58
CA ALA A 84 -1.59 7.13 10.23
C ALA A 84 -1.24 8.34 9.35
N VAL A 85 -0.75 8.07 8.14
CA VAL A 85 -0.52 9.08 7.11
C VAL A 85 -1.55 8.90 5.99
N PRO A 86 -2.17 9.98 5.49
CA PRO A 86 -3.21 9.89 4.47
C PRO A 86 -2.64 9.40 3.13
N THR A 87 -1.39 9.73 2.84
CA THR A 87 -0.67 9.33 1.63
C THR A 87 0.81 9.17 1.93
N LEU A 88 1.48 8.27 1.22
CA LEU A 88 2.94 8.11 1.24
C LEU A 88 3.51 8.45 -0.15
N ASP A 89 4.33 9.50 -0.23
CA ASP A 89 4.99 9.88 -1.47
C ASP A 89 6.07 8.86 -1.86
N LEU A 90 6.08 8.49 -3.15
CA LEU A 90 7.07 7.64 -3.79
C LEU A 90 7.80 8.48 -4.85
N PRO A 91 8.93 9.11 -4.52
CA PRO A 91 9.67 9.90 -5.49
C PRO A 91 10.16 9.04 -6.66
N ALA A 92 10.17 9.61 -7.87
CA ALA A 92 10.59 8.91 -9.08
C ALA A 92 11.99 8.29 -8.95
N GLY A 93 12.09 7.00 -9.28
CA GLY A 93 13.32 6.21 -9.24
C GLY A 93 13.87 5.93 -7.83
N LYS A 94 13.25 6.45 -6.77
CA LYS A 94 13.71 6.22 -5.39
C LYS A 94 12.94 5.08 -4.74
N THR A 95 13.67 4.25 -4.01
CA THR A 95 13.09 3.23 -3.17
C THR A 95 12.65 3.83 -1.85
N VAL A 96 11.38 3.65 -1.52
CA VAL A 96 10.82 3.95 -0.20
C VAL A 96 10.63 2.64 0.55
N GLU A 97 11.21 2.55 1.75
CA GLU A 97 11.17 1.34 2.56
C GLU A 97 10.07 1.42 3.61
N LEU A 98 9.14 0.47 3.55
CA LEU A 98 8.20 0.20 4.62
C LEU A 98 8.80 -0.91 5.48
N LYS A 99 9.26 -0.56 6.68
CA LYS A 99 10.00 -1.44 7.59
C LYS A 99 9.59 -1.21 9.05
N PRO A 100 9.84 -2.18 9.96
CA PRO A 100 9.66 -1.95 11.39
C PRO A 100 10.46 -0.71 11.84
N GLY A 101 9.82 0.17 12.61
CA GLY A 101 10.46 1.42 13.04
C GLY A 101 10.33 2.60 12.06
N GLY A 102 9.71 2.41 10.90
CA GLY A 102 9.47 3.48 9.91
C GLY A 102 8.06 3.41 9.34
N TYR A 103 7.91 3.63 8.03
CA TYR A 103 6.64 3.45 7.36
C TYR A 103 6.21 1.98 7.35
N HIS A 104 4.91 1.71 7.42
CA HIS A 104 4.36 0.37 7.28
C HIS A 104 2.87 0.40 6.93
N VAL A 105 2.37 -0.66 6.34
CA VAL A 105 0.93 -0.86 6.14
C VAL A 105 0.38 -1.53 7.39
N MET A 106 -0.49 -0.84 8.13
CA MET A 106 -1.14 -1.37 9.31
C MET A 106 -2.46 -2.05 8.92
N LEU A 107 -2.62 -3.32 9.27
CA LEU A 107 -3.86 -4.07 9.17
C LEU A 107 -4.54 -4.02 10.54
N LEU A 108 -5.69 -3.37 10.62
CA LEU A 108 -6.48 -3.17 11.83
C LEU A 108 -7.78 -3.99 11.77
N ASP A 109 -8.32 -4.32 12.94
CA ASP A 109 -9.50 -5.18 13.09
C ASP A 109 -9.37 -6.50 12.33
N LEU A 110 -8.26 -7.21 12.58
CA LEU A 110 -8.01 -8.53 11.99
C LEU A 110 -9.18 -9.48 12.28
N LYS A 111 -9.69 -10.08 11.20
CA LYS A 111 -10.81 -11.05 11.27
C LYS A 111 -10.36 -12.40 11.82
N ALA A 112 -9.11 -12.75 11.57
CA ALA A 112 -8.44 -13.92 12.11
C ALA A 112 -6.94 -13.62 12.32
N PRO A 113 -6.25 -14.35 13.20
CA PRO A 113 -4.80 -14.25 13.32
C PRO A 113 -4.09 -14.57 12.00
N LEU A 114 -3.02 -13.85 11.68
CA LEU A 114 -2.15 -14.16 10.55
C LEU A 114 -1.11 -15.17 11.02
N ALA A 115 -1.34 -16.45 10.70
CA ALA A 115 -0.43 -17.52 11.06
C ALA A 115 0.91 -17.40 10.32
N LYS A 116 2.01 -17.75 10.98
CA LYS A 116 3.33 -17.88 10.35
C LYS A 116 3.25 -18.86 9.16
N ASP A 117 4.02 -18.59 8.11
CA ASP A 117 4.14 -19.40 6.90
C ASP A 117 2.84 -19.44 6.05
N SER A 118 1.85 -18.61 6.41
CA SER A 118 0.68 -18.34 5.57
C SER A 118 0.92 -17.14 4.63
N SER A 119 -0.11 -16.70 3.92
CA SER A 119 -0.07 -15.49 3.10
C SER A 119 -1.35 -14.67 3.26
N VAL A 120 -1.23 -13.35 3.16
CA VAL A 120 -2.33 -12.39 3.23
C VAL A 120 -2.44 -11.60 1.93
N PRO A 121 -3.62 -11.50 1.31
CA PRO A 121 -3.83 -10.64 0.16
C PRO A 121 -3.86 -9.16 0.60
N ILE A 122 -3.09 -8.32 -0.09
CA ILE A 122 -3.08 -6.86 0.11
C ILE A 122 -3.19 -6.18 -1.25
N THR A 123 -4.10 -5.24 -1.38
CA THR A 123 -4.20 -4.36 -2.56
C THR A 123 -3.65 -2.98 -2.19
N LEU A 124 -2.68 -2.50 -2.95
CA LEU A 124 -2.16 -1.15 -2.85
C LEU A 124 -2.77 -0.28 -3.94
N VAL A 125 -3.21 0.92 -3.59
CA VAL A 125 -3.75 1.91 -4.53
C VAL A 125 -2.76 3.06 -4.63
N PHE A 126 -2.23 3.26 -5.83
CA PHE A 126 -1.31 4.34 -6.13
C PHE A 126 -2.02 5.42 -6.93
N GLN A 127 -1.58 6.66 -6.76
CA GLN A 127 -1.99 7.80 -7.56
C GLN A 127 -0.75 8.38 -8.26
N ASP A 128 -0.84 8.60 -9.57
CA ASP A 128 0.24 9.25 -10.33
C ASP A 128 0.18 10.78 -10.24
N ALA A 129 1.14 11.47 -10.89
CA ALA A 129 1.18 12.93 -10.91
C ALA A 129 -0.03 13.59 -11.59
N LYS A 130 -0.81 12.83 -12.39
CA LYS A 130 -2.03 13.30 -13.05
C LYS A 130 -3.29 13.01 -12.21
N GLY A 131 -3.15 12.41 -11.04
CA GLY A 131 -4.26 12.03 -10.18
C GLY A 131 -4.93 10.70 -10.56
N VAL A 132 -4.37 9.95 -11.51
CA VAL A 132 -4.94 8.67 -11.95
C VAL A 132 -4.60 7.59 -10.93
N GLU A 133 -5.61 6.87 -10.46
CA GLU A 133 -5.44 5.75 -9.53
C GLU A 133 -5.15 4.43 -10.26
N SER A 134 -4.21 3.65 -9.74
CA SER A 134 -3.91 2.28 -10.17
C SER A 134 -3.88 1.34 -8.96
N LYS A 135 -4.32 0.09 -9.16
CA LYS A 135 -4.34 -0.94 -8.12
C LYS A 135 -3.28 -1.99 -8.38
N LEU A 136 -2.57 -2.40 -7.33
CA LEU A 136 -1.63 -3.50 -7.35
C LEU A 136 -2.03 -4.53 -6.29
N ASN A 137 -2.38 -5.73 -6.74
CA ASN A 137 -2.72 -6.84 -5.87
C ASN A 137 -1.46 -7.64 -5.53
N LEU A 138 -1.25 -7.90 -4.24
CA LEU A 138 -0.11 -8.61 -3.70
C LEU A 138 -0.59 -9.79 -2.87
N THR A 139 0.07 -10.93 -2.99
CA THR A 139 0.00 -12.02 -2.02
C THR A 139 1.23 -11.93 -1.13
N VAL A 140 1.05 -11.49 0.12
CA VAL A 140 2.15 -11.14 1.02
C VAL A 140 2.40 -12.29 2.00
N PRO A 141 3.60 -12.89 2.03
CA PRO A 141 3.92 -13.96 2.97
C PRO A 141 3.93 -13.47 4.42
N VAL A 142 3.51 -14.32 5.35
CA VAL A 142 3.45 -14.01 6.78
C VAL A 142 4.61 -14.67 7.52
N GLY A 143 5.36 -13.89 8.30
CA GLY A 143 6.52 -14.36 9.04
C GLY A 143 6.72 -13.64 10.37
N THR A 144 7.65 -14.13 11.20
CA THR A 144 8.03 -13.47 12.46
C THR A 144 9.05 -12.35 12.27
N SER A 145 9.73 -12.33 11.13
CA SER A 145 10.76 -11.37 10.72
C SER A 145 10.82 -11.26 9.20
N ALA A 146 11.56 -10.26 8.69
CA ALA A 146 11.75 -10.09 7.25
C ALA A 146 12.34 -11.36 6.58
N PRO A 147 11.86 -11.77 5.39
CA PRO A 147 12.42 -12.88 4.64
C PRO A 147 13.87 -12.61 4.25
N GLY A 148 14.76 -13.60 4.43
CA GLY A 148 16.18 -13.48 4.07
C GLY A 148 17.04 -12.76 5.11
N GLY A 149 16.73 -12.93 6.40
CA GLY A 149 17.35 -12.27 7.55
C GLY A 149 18.85 -11.97 7.40
N ALA A 150 19.16 -10.71 7.13
CA ALA A 150 20.32 -10.09 7.76
C ALA A 150 19.91 -9.81 9.22
N THR A 151 20.57 -10.50 10.13
CA THR A 151 20.58 -10.23 11.57
C THR A 151 20.83 -8.74 11.82
N ALA A 152 19.78 -7.96 12.03
CA ALA A 152 19.89 -6.70 12.73
C ALA A 152 20.26 -7.06 14.18
N GLY A 153 21.54 -6.92 14.49
CA GLY A 153 22.17 -7.48 15.67
C GLY A 153 21.47 -7.08 16.97
N SER A 154 21.28 -8.07 17.82
CA SER A 154 21.20 -7.90 19.26
C SER A 154 22.49 -7.22 19.75
N MET A 155 22.54 -5.89 19.75
CA MET A 155 23.37 -5.16 20.70
C MET A 155 22.56 -5.08 21.99
N MET A 156 22.69 -6.15 22.79
CA MET A 156 22.33 -6.15 24.20
C MET A 156 23.29 -5.18 24.88
N ASP A 157 22.87 -3.94 25.06
CA ASP A 157 23.60 -2.96 25.87
C ASP A 157 23.54 -3.41 27.33
N GLY A 158 24.70 -3.77 27.86
CA GLY A 158 24.87 -4.25 29.22
C GLY A 158 24.70 -3.11 30.21
N HIS A 159 23.57 -3.10 30.93
CA HIS A 159 23.47 -2.34 32.18
C HIS A 159 23.91 -3.24 33.33
N LYS A 160 25.16 -3.06 33.77
CA LYS A 160 25.58 -3.37 35.14
C LYS A 160 24.96 -2.32 36.07
N HIS A 161 24.27 -2.79 37.10
CA HIS A 161 24.29 -2.19 38.44
C HIS A 161 24.51 -3.31 39.44
#